data_AF-A0A7J9Q9Y6-F1
#
_entry.id   AF-A0A7J9Q9Y6-F1
#
_cell.length_a   1.000
_cell.length_b   1.000
_cell.length_c   1.000
_cell.angle_alpha   90.00
_cell.angle_beta   90.00
_cell.angle_gamma   90.00
#
_symmetry.space_group_name_H-M   'P 1'
#
loop_
_entity.id
_entity.type
_entity.pdbx_description
1 polymer ?
#
loop_
_entity_poly.entity_id
_entity_poly.type
_entity_poly.pdbx_seq_one_letter_code
_entity_poly.pdbx_strand_id
1 'polypeptide(L)'
;PENTFVMIGITAKNIGDEKTVLSGGQFHFVDEKDQKHEAVYGEFSAKDLLLEGLEPGKSVEKTTQFDFPFDEEETYKIIIRPQKEQSTVDVAVICITNC
;
A
#
# COMPACT_ATOMS: atom_id res chain seq x y z
N PRO A 1 -4.69 -8.73 19.65
CA PRO A 1 -6.15 -8.76 19.86
C PRO A 1 -6.83 -9.22 18.57
N GLU A 2 -7.93 -9.97 18.63
CA GLU A 2 -8.80 -10.11 17.45
C GLU A 2 -9.21 -8.69 17.00
N ASN A 3 -9.05 -8.37 15.71
CA ASN A 3 -9.41 -7.08 15.10
C ASN A 3 -8.47 -5.88 15.32
N THR A 4 -7.14 -6.09 15.43
CA THR A 4 -6.19 -4.98 15.26
C THR A 4 -5.73 -4.99 13.80
N PHE A 5 -6.27 -4.08 13.00
CA PHE A 5 -5.88 -3.89 11.60
C PHE A 5 -5.07 -2.61 11.48
N VAL A 6 -3.98 -2.64 10.72
CA VAL A 6 -3.31 -1.41 10.30
C VAL A 6 -3.92 -0.97 8.98
N MET A 7 -4.41 0.26 8.94
CA MET A 7 -4.88 0.90 7.72
C MET A 7 -3.94 2.03 7.33
N ILE A 8 -3.58 2.09 6.05
CA ILE A 8 -2.82 3.20 5.49
C ILE A 8 -3.68 4.01 4.53
N GLY A 9 -3.49 5.34 4.56
CA GLY A 9 -3.99 6.25 3.54
C GLY A 9 -2.98 6.40 2.41
N ILE A 10 -3.45 6.36 1.17
CA ILE A 10 -2.64 6.45 -0.04
C ILE A 10 -3.14 7.61 -0.88
N THR A 11 -2.25 8.56 -1.18
CA THR A 11 -2.47 9.57 -2.21
C THR A 11 -1.51 9.28 -3.35
N ALA A 12 -2.04 8.88 -4.51
CA ALA A 12 -1.25 8.52 -5.67
C ALA A 12 -1.56 9.46 -6.83
N LYS A 13 -0.51 9.91 -7.54
CA LYS A 13 -0.63 10.71 -8.76
C LYS A 13 0.11 10.03 -9.91
N ASN A 14 -0.56 9.89 -11.05
CA ASN A 14 0.13 9.49 -12.26
C ASN A 14 0.91 10.69 -12.84
N ILE A 15 2.23 10.62 -12.79
CA ILE A 15 3.14 11.65 -13.34
C ILE A 15 3.63 11.31 -14.76
N GLY A 16 3.26 10.15 -15.29
CA GLY A 16 3.52 9.75 -16.66
C GLY A 16 2.49 10.32 -17.65
N ASP A 17 2.65 9.93 -18.90
CA ASP A 17 1.83 10.30 -20.06
C ASP A 17 0.82 9.23 -20.46
N GLU A 18 1.02 7.98 -20.03
CA GLU A 18 0.10 6.87 -20.25
C GLU A 18 -0.74 6.54 -19.00
N LYS A 19 -1.92 5.97 -19.21
CA LYS A 19 -2.74 5.44 -18.12
C LYS A 19 -2.02 4.27 -17.45
N THR A 20 -1.99 4.27 -16.12
CA THR A 20 -1.49 3.16 -15.31
C THR A 20 -2.57 2.65 -14.37
N VAL A 21 -2.28 1.56 -13.67
CA VAL A 21 -3.10 1.05 -12.57
C VAL A 21 -2.37 1.13 -11.24
N LEU A 22 -3.14 1.25 -10.18
CA LEU A 22 -2.73 1.12 -8.78
C LEU A 22 -3.53 -0.01 -8.14
N SER A 23 -2.90 -0.91 -7.39
CA SER A 23 -3.61 -2.00 -6.69
C SER A 23 -3.09 -2.18 -5.27
N GLY A 24 -3.94 -2.76 -4.41
CA GLY A 24 -3.54 -3.07 -3.03
C GLY A 24 -2.36 -4.04 -2.98
N GLY A 25 -2.28 -4.98 -3.94
CA GLY A 25 -1.18 -5.96 -4.04
C GLY A 25 0.21 -5.36 -4.30
N GLN A 26 0.31 -4.06 -4.60
CA GLN A 26 1.60 -3.36 -4.67
C GLN A 26 2.20 -3.05 -3.31
N PHE A 27 1.37 -3.00 -2.26
CA PHE A 27 1.76 -2.58 -0.92
C PHE A 27 1.96 -3.81 -0.03
N HIS A 28 3.15 -3.91 0.56
CA HIS A 28 3.46 -4.93 1.54
C HIS A 28 3.87 -4.25 2.84
N PHE A 29 3.14 -4.55 3.91
CA PHE A 29 3.55 -4.16 5.24
C PHE A 29 4.57 -5.18 5.76
N VAL A 30 5.66 -4.72 6.37
CA VAL A 30 6.70 -5.59 6.89
C VAL A 30 6.91 -5.31 8.36
N ASP A 31 6.79 -6.37 9.14
CA ASP A 31 6.91 -6.32 10.60
C ASP A 31 8.35 -6.39 11.10
N GLU A 32 8.53 -6.32 12.42
CA GLU A 32 9.82 -6.36 13.11
C GLU A 32 10.57 -7.67 12.89
N LYS A 33 9.88 -8.73 12.49
CA LYS A 33 10.45 -10.05 12.18
C LYS A 33 10.76 -10.21 10.69
N ASP A 34 10.73 -9.12 9.91
CA ASP A 34 10.82 -9.11 8.45
C ASP A 34 9.74 -9.93 7.74
N GLN A 35 8.63 -10.26 8.42
CA GLN A 35 7.50 -10.95 7.81
C GLN A 35 6.68 -9.95 6.98
N LYS A 36 6.35 -10.36 5.75
CA LYS A 36 5.53 -9.58 4.82
C LYS A 36 4.07 -9.92 5.00
N HIS A 37 3.26 -8.89 5.15
CA HIS A 37 1.81 -8.93 5.21
C HIS A 37 1.24 -8.29 3.94
N GLU A 38 0.33 -9.00 3.29
CA GLU A 38 -0.34 -8.52 2.09
C GLU A 38 -1.54 -7.65 2.46
N ALA A 39 -1.85 -6.70 1.57
CA ALA A 39 -3.07 -5.91 1.66
C ALA A 39 -4.31 -6.81 1.63
N VAL A 40 -5.25 -6.56 2.54
CA VAL A 40 -6.56 -7.20 2.60
C VAL A 40 -7.58 -6.25 1.99
N TYR A 41 -8.29 -6.72 0.97
CA TYR A 41 -9.45 -6.03 0.39
C TYR A 41 -10.74 -6.65 0.93
N GLY A 42 -11.70 -5.82 1.32
CA GLY A 42 -12.97 -6.32 1.85
C GLY A 42 -14.15 -5.36 1.70
N GLU A 43 -14.03 -4.37 0.81
CA GLU A 43 -15.08 -3.36 0.56
C GLU A 43 -15.45 -2.56 1.83
N PHE A 44 -14.49 -2.38 2.74
CA PHE A 44 -14.71 -1.71 4.03
C PHE A 44 -15.13 -0.25 3.86
N SER A 45 -14.78 0.36 2.73
CA SER A 45 -15.25 1.68 2.32
C SER A 45 -15.14 1.87 0.80
N ALA A 46 -15.72 2.97 0.29
CA ALA A 46 -15.56 3.38 -1.11
C ALA A 46 -14.11 3.74 -1.50
N LYS A 47 -13.22 3.93 -0.50
CA LYS A 47 -11.79 4.20 -0.72
C LYS A 47 -10.94 2.93 -0.70
N ASP A 48 -11.52 1.77 -0.37
CA ASP A 48 -10.77 0.51 -0.29
C ASP A 48 -10.16 0.13 -1.65
N LEU A 49 -8.85 -0.12 -1.64
CA LEU A 49 -8.04 -0.29 -2.85
C LEU A 49 -7.96 -1.76 -3.25
N LEU A 50 -8.83 -2.17 -4.17
CA LEU A 50 -8.60 -3.38 -4.96
C LEU A 50 -7.71 -3.06 -6.18
N LEU A 51 -8.27 -2.28 -7.09
CA LEU A 51 -7.66 -1.86 -8.34
C LEU A 51 -8.23 -0.50 -8.74
N GLU A 52 -7.37 0.46 -9.05
CA GLU A 52 -7.73 1.81 -9.45
C GLU A 52 -6.99 2.20 -10.72
N GLY A 53 -7.70 2.70 -11.72
CA GLY A 53 -7.08 3.27 -12.92
C GLY A 53 -6.62 4.70 -12.65
N LEU A 54 -5.38 5.02 -12.99
CA LEU A 54 -4.80 6.36 -12.84
C LEU A 54 -4.56 7.01 -14.20
N GLU A 55 -5.40 7.98 -14.53
CA GLU A 55 -5.22 8.81 -15.73
C GLU A 55 -4.04 9.80 -15.57
N PRO A 56 -3.31 10.11 -16.66
CA PRO A 56 -2.19 11.06 -16.64
C PRO A 56 -2.52 12.38 -15.93
N GLY A 57 -1.66 12.80 -15.01
CA GLY A 57 -1.77 14.04 -14.27
C GLY A 57 -2.86 14.07 -13.19
N LYS A 58 -3.68 13.01 -13.05
CA LYS A 58 -4.71 12.90 -12.01
C LYS A 58 -4.17 12.26 -10.75
N SER A 59 -4.77 12.64 -9.63
CA SER A 59 -4.53 12.06 -8.31
C SER A 59 -5.78 11.34 -7.81
N VAL A 60 -5.57 10.29 -7.03
CA VAL A 60 -6.62 9.59 -6.27
C VAL A 60 -6.24 9.50 -4.81
N GLU A 61 -7.25 9.33 -3.96
CA GLU A 61 -7.11 8.99 -2.56
C GLU A 61 -7.75 7.63 -2.30
N LYS A 62 -6.98 6.74 -1.69
CA LYS A 62 -7.36 5.36 -1.42
C LYS A 62 -6.89 4.91 -0.05
N THR A 63 -7.40 3.79 0.42
CA THR A 63 -6.97 3.14 1.66
C THR A 63 -6.72 1.67 1.38
N THR A 64 -5.78 1.09 2.11
CA THR A 64 -5.63 -0.37 2.19
C THR A 64 -5.30 -0.77 3.62
N GLN A 65 -5.60 -2.02 3.98
CA GLN A 65 -5.44 -2.51 5.34
C GLN A 65 -4.67 -3.83 5.38
N PHE A 66 -4.09 -4.12 6.54
CA PHE A 66 -3.28 -5.31 6.80
C PHE A 66 -3.78 -5.97 8.09
N ASP A 67 -3.91 -7.29 8.07
CA ASP A 67 -4.38 -8.08 9.21
C ASP A 67 -3.20 -8.56 10.05
N PHE A 68 -2.69 -7.65 10.89
CA PHE A 68 -1.65 -7.96 11.86
C PHE A 68 -1.73 -6.99 13.05
N PRO A 69 -1.36 -7.45 14.27
CA PRO A 69 -1.36 -6.60 15.45
C PRO A 69 -0.26 -5.55 15.38
N PHE A 70 -0.65 -4.28 15.40
CA PHE A 70 0.28 -3.15 15.47
C PHE A 70 0.78 -2.91 16.90
N ASP A 71 2.07 -2.62 17.02
CA ASP A 71 2.74 -2.22 18.27
C ASP A 71 3.53 -0.93 18.04
N GLU A 72 3.16 0.17 18.72
CA GLU A 72 3.79 1.49 18.56
C GLU A 72 5.28 1.52 18.95
N GLU A 73 5.75 0.56 19.75
CA GLU A 73 7.15 0.49 20.19
C GLU A 73 8.05 -0.23 19.17
N GLU A 74 7.46 -0.92 18.19
CA GLU A 74 8.16 -1.71 17.18
C GLU A 74 8.46 -0.94 15.89
N THR A 75 9.36 -1.48 15.07
CA THR A 75 9.79 -0.88 13.80
C THR A 75 9.08 -1.53 12.62
N TYR A 76 8.47 -0.71 11.78
CA TYR A 76 7.72 -1.16 10.61
C TYR A 76 8.13 -0.46 9.33
N LYS A 77 7.99 -1.16 8.20
CA LYS A 77 8.18 -0.59 6.87
C LYS A 77 7.09 -1.01 5.89
N ILE A 78 6.80 -0.14 4.93
CA ILE A 78 5.99 -0.45 3.75
C ILE A 78 6.93 -0.60 2.57
N ILE A 79 6.80 -1.72 1.86
CA ILE A 79 7.43 -1.93 0.57
C ILE A 79 6.37 -1.71 -0.51
N ILE A 80 6.66 -0.83 -1.46
CA ILE A 80 5.82 -0.61 -2.64
C ILE A 80 6.53 -1.20 -3.85
N ARG A 81 5.86 -2.14 -4.53
CA ARG A 81 6.37 -2.81 -5.72
C ARG A 81 5.61 -2.36 -6.97
N PRO A 82 6.29 -2.28 -8.13
CA PRO A 82 5.62 -1.98 -9.38
C PRO A 82 4.72 -3.14 -9.79
N GLN A 83 3.63 -2.84 -10.49
CA GLN A 83 2.88 -3.87 -11.20
C GLN A 83 3.65 -4.34 -12.43
N LYS A 84 3.30 -5.53 -12.93
CA LYS A 84 3.93 -6.11 -14.12
C LYS A 84 3.81 -5.21 -15.35
N GLU A 85 2.71 -4.46 -15.44
CA GLU A 85 2.41 -3.52 -16.51
C GLU A 85 3.25 -2.24 -16.42
N GLN A 86 3.81 -1.94 -15.24
CA GLN A 86 4.71 -0.81 -15.02
C GLN A 86 6.13 -1.25 -15.38
N SER A 87 6.71 -0.64 -16.42
CA SER A 87 8.03 -1.00 -16.97
C SER A 87 9.19 -0.50 -16.09
N THR A 88 9.16 -0.83 -14.80
CA THR A 88 10.24 -0.53 -13.84
C THR A 88 10.41 -1.69 -12.86
N VAL A 89 11.60 -1.78 -12.26
CA VAL A 89 11.92 -2.68 -11.15
C VAL A 89 12.16 -1.91 -9.85
N ASP A 90 11.93 -0.59 -9.85
CA ASP A 90 12.15 0.25 -8.70
C ASP A 90 11.20 -0.11 -7.56
N VAL A 91 11.77 -0.27 -6.36
CA VAL A 91 11.03 -0.60 -5.15
C VAL A 91 11.19 0.55 -4.17
N ALA A 92 10.09 1.09 -3.69
CA ALA A 92 10.11 2.06 -2.60
C ALA A 92 10.01 1.34 -1.25
N VAL A 93 10.77 1.81 -0.27
CA VAL A 93 10.70 1.35 1.12
C VAL A 93 10.46 2.57 2.00
N ILE A 94 9.38 2.55 2.76
CA ILE A 94 8.96 3.64 3.64
C ILE A 94 8.99 3.14 5.08
N CYS A 95 9.77 3.80 5.92
CA CYS A 95 9.75 3.63 7.37
C CYS A 95 8.50 4.26 7.99
N ILE A 96 7.82 3.55 8.89
CA ILE A 96 6.63 4.10 9.58
C ILE A 96 6.98 4.58 10.98
N THR A 97 7.66 3.75 11.77
CA THR A 97 8.01 3.99 13.18
C THR A 97 9.48 3.69 13.42
N ASN A 98 10.14 4.51 14.25
CA ASN A 98 11.48 4.27 14.83
C ASN A 98 12.56 3.74 13.86
N CYS A 99 12.68 4.40 12.72
CA CYS A 99 13.90 4.41 11.92
C CYS A 99 14.83 5.55 12.39
#